data_AF-A0A6G0VLQ7-F1
#
_entry.id   AF-A0A6G0VLQ7-F1
#
_cell.length_a   1.000
_cell.length_b   1.000
_cell.length_c   1.000
_cell.angle_alpha   90.00
_cell.angle_beta   90.00
_cell.angle_gamma   90.00
#
_symmetry.space_group_name_H-M   'P 1'
#
loop_
_entity.id
_entity.type
_entity.pdbx_description
1 polymer ?
#
loop_
_entity_poly.entity_id
_entity_poly.type
_entity_poly.pdbx_seq_one_letter_code
_entity_poly.pdbx_strand_id
1 'polypeptide(L)' 'MSFFLDGVVMLDNSYLKSGKIFGQIVCSFRYGRKEDEVMGLRFQKDMYLASSQIYPPLDTENPVKLTKIQ' A
#
# COMPACT_ATOMS: atom_id res chain seq x y z
N MET A 1 5.04 20.02 -0.20
CA MET A 1 4.87 19.17 -1.39
C MET A 1 3.92 18.04 -1.00
N SER A 2 2.70 18.03 -1.52
CA SER A 2 1.69 17.00 -1.20
C SER A 2 1.68 15.98 -2.32
N PHE A 3 1.96 14.72 -2.01
CA PHE A 3 1.84 13.62 -2.96
C PHE A 3 0.45 13.01 -2.84
N PHE A 4 -0.31 13.04 -3.92
CA PHE A 4 -1.60 12.36 -4.01
C PHE A 4 -1.40 11.07 -4.81
N LEU A 5 -1.77 9.94 -4.21
CA LEU A 5 -1.68 8.62 -4.83
C LEU A 5 -3.10 8.13 -5.07
N ASP A 6 -3.42 7.83 -6.32
CA ASP A 6 -4.74 7.43 -6.77
C ASP A 6 -4.64 6.10 -7.54
N GLY A 7 -5.62 5.23 -7.35
CA GLY A 7 -5.67 3.90 -7.93
C GLY A 7 -6.97 3.18 -7.58
N VAL A 8 -7.29 2.16 -8.39
CA VAL A 8 -8.47 1.31 -8.21
C VAL A 8 -8.01 -0.14 -8.12
N VAL A 9 -8.61 -0.91 -7.23
CA VAL A 9 -8.36 -2.34 -7.07
C VAL A 9 -9.63 -3.09 -7.46
N MET A 10 -9.53 -3.94 -8.48
CA MET A 10 -10.62 -4.83 -8.87
C MET A 10 -10.62 -6.06 -7.97
N LEU A 11 -11.78 -6.37 -7.39
CA LEU A 11 -11.96 -7.47 -6.46
C LEU A 11 -12.96 -8.47 -7.05
N ASP A 12 -12.58 -9.74 -7.11
CA ASP A 12 -13.49 -10.83 -7.48
C ASP A 12 -14.15 -11.40 -6.21
N ASN A 13 -15.48 -11.22 -6.13
CA ASN A 13 -16.27 -11.63 -4.98
C ASN A 13 -16.31 -13.15 -4.79
N SER A 14 -16.04 -13.93 -5.84
CA SER A 14 -15.99 -15.41 -5.75
C SER A 14 -14.80 -15.90 -4.92
N TYR A 15 -13.71 -15.14 -4.88
CA TYR A 15 -12.53 -15.41 -4.05
C TYR A 15 -12.64 -14.75 -2.66
N LEU A 16 -13.40 -13.66 -2.55
CA LEU A 16 -13.63 -12.91 -1.31
C LEU A 16 -14.77 -13.51 -0.50
N LYS A 17 -14.47 -14.58 0.23
CA LYS A 17 -15.45 -15.20 1.16
C LYS A 17 -15.83 -14.26 2.30
N SER A 18 -14.85 -13.90 3.13
CA SER A 18 -15.00 -13.06 4.34
C SER A 18 -13.73 -12.26 4.66
N GLY A 19 -12.81 -12.17 3.69
CA GLY A 19 -11.53 -11.53 3.86
C GLY A 19 -11.63 -10.01 3.89
N LYS A 20 -10.78 -9.39 4.70
CA LYS A 20 -10.55 -7.94 4.66
C LYS A 20 -9.36 -7.65 3.76
N ILE A 21 -9.49 -6.63 2.91
CA ILE A 21 -8.42 -6.16 2.03
C ILE A 21 -7.87 -4.86 2.57
N PHE A 22 -6.54 -4.78 2.67
CA PHE A 22 -5.81 -3.60 3.10
C PHE A 22 -4.85 -3.16 1.99
N GLY A 23 -4.80 -1.86 1.73
CA GLY A 23 -3.77 -1.24 0.90
C GLY A 23 -2.70 -0.64 1.79
N GLN A 24 -1.43 -0.84 1.44
CA GLN A 24 -0.29 -0.28 2.16
C GLN A 24 0.64 0.46 1.21
N ILE A 25 1.13 1.61 1.64
CA ILE A 25 2.16 2.37 0.96
C ILE A 25 3.43 2.27 1.79
N VAL A 26 4.45 1.64 1.21
CA VAL A 26 5.76 1.45 1.81
C VAL A 26 6.80 2.09 0.90
N CYS A 27 7.67 2.92 1.46
CA CYS A 27 8.83 3.44 0.78
C CYS A 27 10.05 2.63 1.22
N SER A 28 10.60 1.85 0.30
CA SER A 28 11.80 1.06 0.53
C SER A 28 13.02 1.82 0.04
N PHE A 29 13.89 2.22 0.96
CA PHE A 29 15.18 2.80 0.63
C PHE A 29 16.21 1.68 0.55
N ARG A 30 16.82 1.52 -0.62
CA ARG A 30 17.96 0.61 -0.81
C ARG A 30 19.24 1.42 -0.92
N TYR A 31 20.23 1.07 -0.10
CA TYR A 31 21.55 1.68 -0.06
C TYR A 31 22.59 0.66 -0.53
N GLY A 32 23.74 1.12 -1.05
CA GLY A 32 24.83 0.23 -1.48
C GLY A 32 24.68 -0.35 -2.89
N ARG A 33 25.70 -1.12 -3.34
CA ARG A 33 25.68 -1.84 -4.62
C ARG A 33 25.06 -3.23 -4.42
N LYS A 34 24.37 -3.75 -5.44
CA LYS A 34 23.74 -5.08 -5.41
C LYS A 34 24.74 -6.22 -5.11
N GLU A 35 26.02 -5.98 -5.37
CA GLU A 35 27.13 -6.94 -5.22
C GLU A 35 27.73 -6.94 -3.80
N ASP A 36 27.50 -5.90 -3.00
CA ASP A 36 28.01 -5.76 -1.63
C ASP A 36 27.06 -6.40 -0.58
N GLU A 37 25.91 -6.94 -0.99
CA GLU A 37 25.02 -7.73 -0.13
C GLU A 37 25.64 -9.10 0.17
N VAL A 38 26.55 -9.15 1.14
CA VAL A 38 27.19 -10.38 1.61
C VAL A 38 26.77 -10.68 3.04
N MET A 39 26.48 -11.95 3.33
CA MET A 39 26.36 -12.55 4.67
C MET A 39 25.49 -11.75 5.68
N GLY A 40 24.19 -11.56 5.37
CA GLY A 40 23.19 -11.16 6.37
C GLY A 40 23.06 -9.65 6.64
N LEU A 41 23.82 -8.80 5.95
CA LEU A 41 23.62 -7.35 5.97
C LEU A 41 22.59 -6.96 4.91
N ARG A 42 21.39 -6.53 5.33
CA ARG A 42 20.39 -5.94 4.44
C ARG A 42 20.56 -4.42 4.41
N PHE A 43 20.97 -3.87 3.27
CA PHE A 43 21.02 -2.43 3.06
C PHE A 43 19.67 -1.87 2.58
N GLN A 44 18.58 -2.41 3.11
CA GLN A 44 17.24 -1.95 2.81
C GLN A 44 16.59 -1.45 4.09
N LYS A 45 16.10 -0.21 4.07
CA LYS A 45 15.27 0.37 5.12
C LYS A 45 13.89 0.65 4.56
N ASP A 46 12.90 -0.07 5.09
CA ASP A 46 11.51 0.15 4.76
C ASP A 46 10.91 1.20 5.71
N MET A 47 10.34 2.24 5.15
CA MET A 47 9.56 3.24 5.86
C MET A 47 8.10 3.06 5.46
N TYR A 48 7.27 2.80 6.46
CA TYR A 48 5.83 2.69 6.28
C TYR A 48 5.19 4.08 6.24
N LEU A 49 4.40 4.37 5.20
CA LEU A 49 3.75 5.67 5.02
C LEU A 49 2.26 5.64 5.37
N ALA A 50 1.54 4.61 4.92
CA ALA A 50 0.11 4.50 5.15
C ALA A 50 -0.38 3.04 5.05
N SER A 51 -1.41 2.70 5.81
CA SER A 51 -2.26 1.52 5.57
C SER A 51 -3.70 1.89 5.80
N SER A 52 -4.56 1.40 4.92
CA SER A 52 -6.00 1.60 5.02
C SER A 52 -6.75 0.35 4.59
N GLN A 53 -7.89 0.08 5.23
CA GLN A 53 -8.80 -0.98 4.80
C GLN A 53 -9.54 -0.52 3.54
N ILE A 54 -9.45 -1.30 2.47
CA ILE A 54 -10.14 -1.06 1.19
C ILE A 54 -11.47 -1.81 1.17
N TYR A 55 -11.50 -3.05 1.68
CA TYR A 55 -12.70 -3.87 1.73
C TYR A 55 -12.82 -4.64 3.06
N PRO A 56 -14.02 -4.78 3.66
CA PRO A 56 -15.21 -4.01 3.35
C PRO A 56 -14.97 -2.51 3.62
N PRO A 57 -15.60 -1.59 2.88
CA PRO A 57 -15.53 -0.17 3.19
C PRO A 57 -15.96 0.07 4.64
N LEU A 58 -15.17 0.85 5.39
CA LEU A 58 -15.53 1.23 6.76
C LEU A 58 -16.49 2.42 6.69
N ASP A 59 -17.62 2.36 7.40
CA ASP A 59 -18.53 3.49 7.61
C ASP A 59 -17.81 4.58 8.42
N THR A 60 -17.02 5.40 7.74
CA THR A 60 -16.29 6.51 8.35
C THR A 60 -16.88 7.79 7.83
N GLU A 61 -17.11 8.77 8.72
CA GLU A 61 -17.77 10.07 8.45
C GLU A 61 -17.08 10.92 7.35
N ASN A 62 -15.91 10.50 6.88
CA ASN A 62 -15.19 11.09 5.75
C ASN A 62 -15.04 10.04 4.63
N PRO A 63 -16.01 9.92 3.71
CA PRO A 63 -15.83 9.09 2.53
C PRO A 63 -14.60 9.59 1.76
N VAL A 64 -13.75 8.65 1.32
CA VAL A 64 -12.60 8.97 0.47
C VAL A 64 -13.15 9.69 -0.76
N LYS A 65 -12.83 10.99 -0.90
CA LYS A 65 -13.29 11.80 -2.02
C LYS A 65 -12.70 11.24 -3.29
N LEU A 66 -13.53 10.58 -4.10
CA LEU A 66 -13.15 10.02 -5.37
C LEU A 66 -12.73 11.14 -6.32
N THR A 67 -11.59 10.98 -6.98
CA THR A 67 -11.22 11.90 -8.06
C THR A 67 -11.96 11.50 -9.35
N LYS A 68 -12.01 12.39 -10.34
CA LYS A 68 -12.73 12.16 -11.61
C LYS A 68 -12.25 10.95 -12.41
N ILE A 69 -11.10 10.37 -12.05
CA ILE A 69 -10.48 9.24 -12.77
C ILE A 69 -10.96 7.89 -12.20
N GLN A 70 -11.54 7.87 -11.00
CA GLN A 70 -12.00 6.67 -10.30
C GLN A 70 -13.47 6.33 -10.60
#